data_AF-A0A2H3D9J7-F1
#
_entry.id   AF-A0A2H3D9J7-F1
#
_cell.length_a   1.000
_cell.length_b   1.000
_cell.length_c   1.000
_cell.angle_alpha   90.00
_cell.angle_beta   90.00
_cell.angle_gamma   90.00
#
_symmetry.space_group_name_H-M   'P 1'
#
loop_
_entity.id
_entity.type
_entity.pdbx_description
1 polymer ?
#
loop_
_entity_poly.entity_id
_entity_poly.type
_entity_poly.pdbx_seq_one_letter_code
_entity_poly.pdbx_strand_id
1 'polypeptide(L)' 'KRYICAICHKRFLRPSSLNVHINTHTGATSYRCTLPGCGKEFNVKSNMLRHYRSHT' A
#
# COMPACT_ATOMS: atom_id res chain seq x y z
N LYS A 1 -18.14 -13.31 -4.23
CA LYS A 1 -18.16 -11.82 -4.20
C LYS A 1 -16.78 -11.32 -4.61
N ARG A 2 -16.67 -10.52 -5.68
CA ARG A 2 -15.39 -10.03 -6.23
C ARG A 2 -15.26 -8.54 -5.92
N TYR A 3 -14.04 -8.07 -5.69
CA TYR A 3 -13.76 -6.66 -5.42
C TYR A 3 -13.26 -6.03 -6.72
N ILE A 4 -13.93 -4.99 -7.19
CA ILE A 4 -13.68 -4.37 -8.50
C ILE A 4 -13.20 -2.95 -8.26
N CYS A 5 -12.12 -2.55 -8.93
CA CYS A 5 -11.68 -1.17 -8.93
C CYS A 5 -12.68 -0.29 -9.68
N ALA A 6 -13.17 0.76 -9.05
CA ALA A 6 -14.09 1.70 -9.69
C ALA A 6 -13.44 2.56 -10.78
N ILE A 7 -12.10 2.64 -10.79
CA ILE A 7 -11.35 3.54 -11.69
C ILE A 7 -10.95 2.81 -12.99
N CYS A 8 -10.46 1.57 -12.89
CA CYS A 8 -9.98 0.81 -14.05
C CYS A 8 -10.68 -0.55 -14.23
N HIS A 9 -11.74 -0.82 -13.45
CA HIS A 9 -12.54 -2.05 -13.50
C HIS A 9 -11.78 -3.36 -13.27
N LYS A 10 -10.54 -3.28 -12.77
CA LYS A 10 -9.72 -4.45 -12.47
C LYS A 10 -10.30 -5.25 -11.31
N ARG A 11 -10.27 -6.58 -11.43
CA ARG A 11 -10.83 -7.51 -10.43
C ARG A 11 -9.78 -8.00 -9.45
N PHE A 12 -10.18 -8.05 -8.19
CA PHE A 12 -9.38 -8.54 -7.07
C PHE A 12 -10.15 -9.59 -6.27
N LEU A 13 -9.42 -10.55 -5.71
CA LEU A 13 -9.95 -11.62 -4.89
C LEU A 13 -10.15 -11.20 -3.42
N ARG A 14 -9.44 -10.15 -2.97
CA ARG A 14 -9.44 -9.68 -1.59
C ARG A 14 -9.69 -8.16 -1.55
N PRO A 15 -10.40 -7.65 -0.53
CA PRO A 15 -10.64 -6.22 -0.37
C PRO A 15 -9.34 -5.47 -0.10
N SER A 16 -8.41 -6.06 0.66
CA SER A 16 -7.09 -5.47 0.93
C SER A 16 -6.29 -5.26 -0.34
N SER A 17 -6.32 -6.21 -1.29
CA SER A 17 -5.67 -6.06 -2.58
C SER A 17 -6.30 -4.94 -3.42
N LEU A 18 -7.62 -4.80 -3.39
CA LEU A 18 -8.30 -3.67 -4.04
C LEU A 18 -7.90 -2.34 -3.40
N ASN A 19 -7.89 -2.25 -2.06
CA ASN A 19 -7.55 -1.02 -1.35
C ASN A 19 -6.12 -0.56 -1.66
N VAL A 20 -5.16 -1.49 -1.61
CA VAL A 20 -3.75 -1.23 -1.98
C VAL A 20 -3.62 -0.80 -3.45
N HIS A 21 -4.44 -1.35 -4.33
CA HIS A 21 -4.48 -0.95 -5.72
C HIS A 21 -5.09 0.45 -5.92
N ILE A 22 -6.13 0.83 -5.17
CA ILE A 22 -6.70 2.19 -5.26
C ILE A 22 -5.64 3.25 -4.95
N ASN A 23 -4.72 2.97 -4.03
CA ASN A 23 -3.59 3.84 -3.72
C ASN A 23 -2.69 4.12 -4.95
N THR A 24 -2.64 3.23 -5.95
CA THR A 24 -1.87 3.47 -7.19
C THR A 24 -2.55 4.47 -8.11
N HIS A 25 -3.85 4.69 -7.95
CA HIS A 25 -4.58 5.71 -8.71
C HIS A 25 -4.58 7.06 -8.00
N THR A 26 -4.72 7.06 -6.67
CA THR A 26 -4.79 8.31 -5.88
C THR A 26 -3.42 8.84 -5.49
N GLY A 27 -2.36 8.06 -5.64
CA GLY A 27 -1.03 8.39 -5.10
C GLY A 27 -0.98 8.37 -3.57
N ALA A 28 -2.04 7.88 -2.91
CA ALA A 28 -2.13 7.86 -1.46
C ALA A 28 -1.30 6.69 -0.89
N THR A 29 0.00 6.88 -0.69
CA THR A 29 0.80 5.94 0.11
C THR A 29 0.45 6.09 1.59
N SER A 30 -0.17 5.06 2.17
CA SER A 30 -0.70 5.12 3.53
C SER A 30 0.34 4.88 4.64
N TYR A 31 1.55 4.42 4.30
CA TYR A 31 2.54 3.98 5.29
C TYR A 31 3.92 4.55 5.02
N ARG A 32 4.23 5.67 5.67
CA ARG A 32 5.56 6.27 5.65
C ARG A 32 6.46 5.65 6.72
N CYS A 33 7.72 5.43 6.38
CA CYS A 33 8.75 5.06 7.34
C CYS A 33 8.97 6.22 8.31
N THR A 34 8.84 5.97 9.60
CA THR A 34 8.99 6.97 10.67
C THR A 34 10.45 7.19 11.08
N LEU A 35 11.40 6.44 10.49
CA LEU A 35 12.80 6.54 10.83
C LEU A 35 13.38 7.86 10.28
N PRO A 36 14.07 8.67 11.12
CA PRO A 36 14.68 9.92 10.68
C PRO A 36 15.63 9.70 9.49
N GLY A 37 15.50 10.50 8.44
CA GLY A 37 16.35 10.41 7.25
C GLY A 37 15.96 9.36 6.20
N CYS A 38 15.03 8.44 6.46
CA CYS A 38 14.64 7.43 5.47
C CYS A 38 13.63 7.96 4.45
N GLY A 39 12.55 8.61 4.91
CA GLY A 39 11.53 9.22 4.07
C GLY A 39 10.71 8.27 3.18
N LYS A 40 11.02 6.97 3.12
CA LYS A 40 10.37 6.00 2.22
C LYS A 40 8.90 5.78 2.56
N GLU A 41 8.10 5.60 1.52
CA GLU A 41 6.66 5.38 1.62
C GLU A 41 6.27 4.03 1.00
N PHE A 42 5.24 3.42 1.56
CA PHE A 42 4.73 2.12 1.16
C PHE A 42 3.22 2.15 1.05
N ASN A 43 2.71 1.44 0.05
CA ASN A 43 1.29 1.22 -0.16
C ASN A 43 0.73 0.07 0.70
N VAL A 44 1.61 -0.70 1.37
CA VAL A 44 1.23 -1.86 2.20
C VAL A 44 1.94 -1.80 3.56
N LYS A 45 1.19 -1.93 4.66
CA LYS A 45 1.71 -1.89 6.03
C LYS A 45 2.79 -2.94 6.30
N SER A 46 2.58 -4.18 5.84
CA SER A 46 3.56 -5.27 6.03
C SER A 46 4.89 -4.98 5.34
N ASN A 47 4.86 -4.33 4.16
CA ASN A 47 6.07 -3.93 3.46
C ASN A 47 6.82 -2.83 4.23
N MET A 48 6.11 -1.83 4.75
CA MET A 48 6.70 -0.79 5.62
C MET A 48 7.32 -1.40 6.87
N LEU A 49 6.63 -2.32 7.55
CA LEU A 49 7.15 -2.98 8.75
C LEU A 49 8.39 -3.83 8.45
N ARG A 50 8.40 -4.58 7.36
CA ARG A 50 9.58 -5.35 6.92
C ARG A 50 10.76 -4.42 6.62
N HIS A 51 10.50 -3.31 5.96
CA HIS A 51 11.50 -2.28 5.72
C HIS A 51 11.99 -1.63 7.01
N TYR A 52 11.11 -1.32 7.95
CA TYR A 52 11.50 -0.73 9.24
C TYR A 52 12.50 -1.63 9.98
N ARG A 53 12.27 -2.95 9.95
CA ARG A 53 13.19 -3.96 10.51
C ARG A 53 14.53 -4.07 9.80
N SER A 54 14.71 -3.47 8.62
CA SER A 54 16.03 -3.43 7.97
C SER A 54 16.89 -2.26 8.43
N HIS A 55 16.37 -1.37 9.28
CA HIS A 55 17.12 -0.24 9.84
C HIS A 55 17.70 -0.53 11.23
N THR A 56 17.13 -1.49 11.95
CA THR A 56 17.80 -2.12 13.11
C THR A 56 19.01 -2.89 12.65
#